data_AF-A0A4E0S0S9-F1
#
_entry.id   AF-A0A4E0S0S9-F1
#
_cell.length_a   1.000
_cell.length_b   1.000
_cell.length_c   1.000
_cell.angle_alpha   90.00
_cell.angle_beta   90.00
_cell.angle_gamma   90.00
#
_symmetry.space_group_name_H-M   'P 1'
#
loop_
_entity.id
_entity.type
_entity.pdbx_description
1 polymer ?
#
loop_
_entity_poly.entity_id
_entity_poly.type
_entity_poly.pdbx_seq_one_letter_code
_entity_poly.pdbx_strand_id
1 'polypeptide(L)'
;MFTKVLLISLLMCAAVMGQEAEQRSRVSDEQVNIALNDPRYLKRQIKCALGEAPCDPVGRRLKSLAPLVLRGSCPQCSREETHQIKRVLSHIQRQFPREWSKVIKQYAGV
;
A
#
# COMPACT_ATOMS: atom_id res chain seq x y z
N MET A 1 -22.80 39.69 25.92
CA MET A 1 -21.44 39.20 25.57
C MET A 1 -21.43 37.71 25.21
N PHE A 2 -22.12 36.84 25.95
CA PHE A 2 -22.16 35.38 25.70
C PHE A 2 -22.81 34.93 24.38
N THR A 3 -23.80 35.68 23.87
CA THR A 3 -24.47 35.37 22.58
C THR A 3 -23.54 35.51 21.37
N LYS A 4 -22.53 36.39 21.43
CA LYS A 4 -21.52 36.53 20.36
C LYS A 4 -20.54 35.34 20.35
N VAL A 5 -20.24 34.77 21.53
CA VAL A 5 -19.31 33.63 21.67
C VAL A 5 -19.93 32.35 21.08
N LEU A 6 -21.24 32.16 21.25
CA LEU A 6 -21.98 31.02 20.69
C LEU A 6 -22.09 31.04 19.16
N LEU A 7 -22.18 32.24 18.56
CA LEU A 7 -22.19 32.40 17.10
C LEU A 7 -20.81 32.16 16.48
N ILE A 8 -19.73 32.51 17.19
CA ILE A 8 -18.35 32.31 16.72
C ILE A 8 -17.94 30.83 16.79
N SER A 9 -18.42 30.07 17.79
CA SER A 9 -18.15 28.63 17.89
C SER A 9 -18.85 27.80 16.80
N LEU A 10 -20.04 28.22 16.36
CA LEU A 10 -20.80 27.49 15.33
C LEU A 10 -20.21 27.65 13.92
N LEU A 11 -19.53 28.78 13.65
CA LEU A 11 -18.82 29.01 12.37
C LEU A 11 -17.53 28.20 12.24
N MET A 12 -16.94 27.76 13.36
CA MET A 12 -15.63 27.08 13.35
C MET A 12 -15.74 25.56 13.09
N CYS A 13 -16.93 24.96 13.26
CA CYS A 13 -17.16 23.53 12.98
C CYS A 13 -17.40 23.22 11.50
N ALA A 14 -17.72 24.20 10.64
CA ALA A 14 -18.03 23.97 9.24
C ALA A 14 -16.79 23.89 8.32
N ALA A 15 -15.59 24.18 8.84
CA ALA A 15 -14.37 24.30 8.03
C ALA A 15 -13.51 23.02 7.97
N VAL A 16 -13.91 21.92 8.62
CA VAL A 16 -13.14 20.66 8.60
C VAL A 16 -13.87 19.61 7.78
N MET A 17 -14.12 19.92 6.51
CA MET A 17 -14.52 18.95 5.51
C MET A 17 -13.55 19.04 4.34
N GLY A 18 -12.66 18.05 4.24
CA GLY A 18 -11.84 17.84 3.06
C GLY A 18 -10.36 17.98 3.33
N GLN A 19 -9.71 16.87 3.70
CA GLN A 19 -8.34 16.51 3.31
C GLN A 19 -7.99 15.10 3.82
N GLU A 20 -8.72 14.07 3.38
CA GLU A 20 -8.22 12.68 3.41
C GLU A 20 -7.71 12.23 2.04
N ALA A 21 -7.35 13.19 1.19
CA ALA A 21 -6.56 12.94 0.00
C ALA A 21 -5.08 13.15 0.35
N GLU A 22 -4.45 12.05 0.74
CA GLU A 22 -3.17 11.68 0.16
C GLU A 22 -1.99 12.62 0.42
N GLN A 23 -1.40 12.54 1.62
CA GLN A 23 0.06 12.60 1.71
C GLN A 23 0.61 11.18 1.43
N ARG A 24 0.34 10.62 0.23
CA ARG A 24 1.09 9.44 -0.25
C ARG A 24 2.53 9.90 -0.33
N SER A 25 3.37 9.40 0.55
CA SER A 25 4.80 9.45 0.33
C SER A 25 5.05 8.76 -1.01
N ARG A 26 5.33 9.54 -2.06
CA ARG A 26 5.65 8.99 -3.38
C ARG A 26 6.93 8.17 -3.22
N VAL A 27 6.84 6.89 -3.53
CA VAL A 27 8.01 6.01 -3.54
C VAL A 27 8.71 6.23 -4.88
N SER A 28 9.98 6.62 -4.86
CA SER A 28 10.75 6.80 -6.08
C SER A 28 11.17 5.45 -6.68
N ASP A 29 11.43 5.42 -7.99
CA ASP A 29 11.95 4.23 -8.65
C ASP A 29 13.26 3.73 -8.04
N GLU A 30 14.11 4.64 -7.56
CA GLU A 30 15.36 4.29 -6.88
C GLU A 30 15.10 3.52 -5.58
N GLN A 31 14.14 3.97 -4.77
CA GLN A 31 13.75 3.27 -3.56
C GLN A 31 13.16 1.88 -3.87
N VAL A 32 12.38 1.76 -4.95
CA VAL A 32 11.92 0.46 -5.44
C VAL A 32 13.10 -0.42 -5.83
N ASN A 33 14.08 0.09 -6.58
CA ASN A 33 15.25 -0.68 -6.99
C ASN A 33 16.08 -1.16 -5.79
N ILE A 34 16.32 -0.30 -4.81
CA ILE A 34 17.02 -0.67 -3.57
C ILE A 34 16.26 -1.80 -2.86
N ALA A 35 14.95 -1.69 -2.72
CA ALA A 35 14.12 -2.72 -2.10
C ALA A 35 14.13 -4.04 -2.89
N LEU A 36 14.12 -3.99 -4.23
CA LEU A 36 14.20 -5.17 -5.09
C LEU A 36 15.55 -5.89 -5.00
N ASN A 37 16.63 -5.15 -4.74
CA ASN A 37 17.97 -5.70 -4.57
C ASN A 37 18.26 -6.17 -3.14
N ASP A 38 17.34 -6.00 -2.18
CA ASP A 38 17.44 -6.55 -0.83
C ASP A 38 16.56 -7.81 -0.68
N PRO A 39 17.12 -9.02 -0.86
CA PRO A 39 16.36 -10.27 -0.73
C PRO A 39 15.86 -10.51 0.71
N ARG A 40 16.53 -9.96 1.73
CA ARG A 40 16.08 -10.08 3.12
C ARG A 40 14.85 -9.20 3.34
N TYR A 41 14.84 -7.98 2.80
CA TYR A 41 13.67 -7.10 2.82
C TYR A 41 12.49 -7.73 2.10
N LEU A 42 12.68 -8.19 0.85
CA LEU A 42 11.62 -8.85 0.09
C LEU A 42 11.04 -10.05 0.83
N LYS A 43 11.89 -10.90 1.43
CA LYS A 43 11.40 -12.05 2.21
C LYS A 43 10.57 -11.63 3.42
N ARG A 44 10.93 -10.54 4.12
CA ARG A 44 10.10 -9.97 5.20
C ARG A 44 8.75 -9.48 4.66
N GLN A 45 8.75 -8.79 3.52
CA GLN A 45 7.53 -8.28 2.89
C GLN A 45 6.60 -9.41 2.45
N ILE A 46 7.14 -10.48 1.86
CA ILE A 46 6.35 -11.66 1.48
C ILE A 46 5.77 -12.35 2.72
N LYS A 47 6.57 -12.53 3.79
CA LYS A 47 6.06 -13.06 5.06
C LYS A 47 4.95 -12.19 5.66
N CYS A 48 5.09 -10.87 5.62
CA CYS A 48 4.03 -9.94 6.01
C CYS A 48 2.75 -10.17 5.18
N ALA A 49 2.88 -10.29 3.85
CA ALA A 49 1.76 -10.60 2.97
C ALA A 49 1.12 -11.95 3.34
N LEU A 50 1.88 -12.97 3.71
CA LEU A 50 1.36 -14.26 4.16
C LEU A 50 0.83 -14.26 5.60
N GLY A 51 1.00 -13.17 6.36
CA GLY A 51 0.65 -13.12 7.78
C GLY A 51 1.63 -13.86 8.70
N GLU A 52 2.81 -14.21 8.19
CA GLU A 52 3.88 -14.92 8.91
C GLU A 52 4.84 -13.96 9.65
N ALA A 53 4.72 -12.65 9.45
CA ALA A 53 5.57 -11.62 10.06
C ALA A 53 4.81 -10.28 10.19
N PRO A 54 5.23 -9.37 11.09
CA PRO A 54 4.69 -8.02 11.16
C PRO A 54 5.00 -7.25 9.88
N CYS A 55 4.09 -6.34 9.52
CA CYS A 55 4.19 -5.50 8.34
C CYS A 55 4.67 -4.10 8.71
N ASP A 56 5.58 -3.53 7.92
CA ASP A 56 5.89 -2.09 7.91
C ASP A 56 4.81 -1.33 7.11
N PRO A 57 4.83 0.02 7.04
CA PRO A 57 3.81 0.78 6.29
C PRO A 57 3.70 0.36 4.81
N VAL A 58 4.84 0.08 4.17
CA VAL A 58 4.90 -0.37 2.76
C VAL A 58 4.25 -1.75 2.61
N GLY A 59 4.62 -2.70 3.46
CA GLY A 59 4.08 -4.04 3.49
C GLY A 59 2.58 -4.07 3.74
N ARG A 60 2.07 -3.25 4.66
CA ARG A 60 0.62 -3.11 4.90
C ARG A 60 -0.10 -2.63 3.66
N ARG A 61 0.45 -1.63 2.96
CA ARG A 61 -0.10 -1.11 1.71
C ARG A 61 -0.08 -2.17 0.61
N LEU A 62 1.04 -2.83 0.39
CA LEU A 62 1.14 -3.90 -0.61
C LEU A 62 0.18 -5.06 -0.31
N LYS A 63 0.08 -5.45 0.96
CA LYS A 63 -0.86 -6.48 1.42
C LYS A 63 -2.32 -6.12 1.14
N SER A 64 -2.74 -4.87 1.37
CA SER A 64 -4.10 -4.43 1.08
C SER A 64 -4.40 -4.37 -0.43
N LEU A 65 -3.38 -4.13 -1.26
CA LEU A 65 -3.50 -4.03 -2.72
C LEU A 65 -3.40 -5.39 -3.42
N ALA A 66 -2.70 -6.36 -2.83
CA ALA A 66 -2.47 -7.69 -3.39
C ALA A 66 -3.73 -8.36 -4.00
N PRO A 67 -4.87 -8.47 -3.30
CA PRO A 67 -6.05 -9.13 -3.86
C PRO A 67 -6.68 -8.39 -5.05
N LEU A 68 -6.48 -7.08 -5.17
CA LEU A 68 -6.97 -6.30 -6.30
C LEU A 68 -6.05 -6.51 -7.50
N VAL A 69 -4.75 -6.28 -7.30
CA VAL A 69 -3.75 -6.34 -8.36
C VAL A 69 -3.67 -7.74 -8.98
N LEU A 70 -3.79 -8.80 -8.17
CA LEU A 70 -3.79 -10.17 -8.67
C LEU A 70 -5.05 -10.53 -9.47
N ARG A 71 -6.18 -9.85 -9.25
CA ARG A 71 -7.39 -9.97 -10.08
C ARG A 71 -7.35 -9.09 -11.33
N GLY A 72 -6.26 -8.35 -11.54
CA GLY A 72 -6.05 -7.54 -12.74
C GLY A 72 -6.56 -6.09 -12.64
N SER A 73 -6.96 -5.61 -11.46
CA SER A 73 -7.40 -4.22 -11.29
C SER A 73 -6.82 -3.57 -10.03
N CYS A 74 -6.53 -2.27 -10.06
CA CYS A 74 -6.24 -1.52 -8.84
C CYS A 74 -6.79 -0.09 -8.97
N PRO A 75 -8.09 0.12 -8.68
CA PRO A 75 -8.71 1.44 -8.82
C PRO A 75 -8.12 2.47 -7.84
N GLN A 76 -7.50 2.00 -6.76
CA GLN A 76 -6.84 2.82 -5.76
C GLN A 76 -5.34 3.02 -6.02
N CYS A 77 -4.80 2.55 -7.14
CA CYS A 77 -3.40 2.77 -7.50
C CYS A 77 -3.29 3.89 -8.55
N SER A 78 -2.28 4.74 -8.42
CA SER A 78 -1.81 5.59 -9.51
C SER A 78 -1.18 4.75 -10.63
N ARG A 79 -0.99 5.36 -11.81
CA ARG A 79 -0.29 4.72 -12.94
C ARG A 79 1.12 4.28 -12.55
N GLU A 80 1.81 5.14 -11.79
CA GLU A 80 3.16 4.89 -11.28
C GLU A 80 3.19 3.71 -10.31
N GLU A 81 2.34 3.72 -9.27
CA GLU A 81 2.22 2.60 -8.33
C GLU A 81 1.89 1.28 -9.05
N THR A 82 1.02 1.33 -10.06
CA THR A 82 0.67 0.14 -10.85
C THR A 82 1.89 -0.42 -11.58
N HIS A 83 2.73 0.45 -12.17
CA HIS A 83 3.96 0.05 -12.83
C HIS A 83 4.96 -0.56 -11.83
N GLN A 84 5.19 0.12 -10.71
CA GLN A 84 6.09 -0.33 -9.64
C GLN A 84 5.64 -1.68 -9.04
N ILE A 85 4.35 -1.84 -8.74
CA ILE A 85 3.81 -3.10 -8.21
C ILE A 85 4.02 -4.23 -9.22
N LYS A 86 3.74 -4.01 -10.52
CA LYS A 86 4.00 -5.02 -11.55
C LYS A 86 5.47 -5.44 -11.58
N ARG A 87 6.40 -4.49 -11.50
CA ARG A 87 7.85 -4.76 -11.41
C ARG A 87 8.19 -5.61 -10.19
N VAL A 88 7.63 -5.28 -9.02
CA VAL A 88 7.81 -6.04 -7.77
C VAL A 88 7.29 -7.47 -7.91
N LEU A 89 6.06 -7.65 -8.42
CA LEU A 89 5.47 -8.97 -8.62
C LEU A 89 6.29 -9.81 -9.59
N SER A 90 6.69 -9.24 -10.74
CA SER A 90 7.55 -9.94 -11.70
C SER A 90 8.91 -10.31 -11.12
N HIS A 91 9.49 -9.48 -10.26
CA HIS A 91 10.74 -9.80 -9.57
C HIS A 91 10.55 -10.96 -8.57
N ILE A 92 9.50 -10.91 -7.75
CA ILE A 92 9.17 -11.97 -6.77
C ILE A 92 8.91 -13.30 -7.47
N GLN A 93 8.17 -13.30 -8.59
CA GLN A 93 7.90 -14.50 -9.39
C GLN A 93 9.18 -15.20 -9.85
N ARG A 94 10.18 -14.43 -10.29
CA ARG A 94 11.44 -14.98 -10.81
C ARG A 94 12.41 -15.40 -9.71
N GLN A 95 12.53 -14.61 -8.64
CA GLN A 95 13.54 -14.82 -7.61
C GLN A 95 13.05 -15.66 -6.42
N PHE A 96 11.74 -15.67 -6.15
CA PHE A 96 11.12 -16.35 -4.99
C PHE A 96 9.89 -17.19 -5.41
N PRO A 97 10.04 -18.16 -6.34
CA PRO A 97 8.91 -18.90 -6.92
C PRO A 97 8.12 -19.73 -5.88
N ARG A 98 8.79 -20.21 -4.84
CA ARG A 98 8.16 -21.00 -3.75
C ARG A 98 7.25 -20.10 -2.90
N GLU A 99 7.76 -18.95 -2.49
CA GLU A 99 7.00 -17.96 -1.74
C GLU A 99 5.89 -17.34 -2.59
N TRP A 100 6.15 -17.08 -3.87
CA TRP A 100 5.15 -16.61 -4.82
C TRP A 100 3.93 -17.54 -4.89
N SER A 101 4.18 -18.85 -4.96
CA SER A 101 3.11 -19.86 -4.98
C SER A 101 2.20 -19.77 -3.74
N LYS A 102 2.78 -19.48 -2.57
CA LYS A 102 2.01 -19.25 -1.34
C LYS A 102 1.17 -17.97 -1.43
N VAL A 103 1.73 -16.89 -1.98
CA VAL A 103 1.03 -15.61 -2.15
C VAL A 103 -0.17 -15.78 -3.09
N ILE A 104 0.01 -16.48 -4.22
CA ILE A 104 -1.09 -16.80 -5.12
C ILE A 104 -2.17 -17.61 -4.40
N LYS A 105 -1.79 -18.66 -3.66
CA LYS A 105 -2.75 -19.45 -2.88
C LYS A 105 -3.52 -18.59 -1.86
N GLN A 106 -2.87 -17.62 -1.23
CA GLN A 106 -3.48 -16.74 -0.23
C GLN A 106 -4.47 -15.74 -0.84
N TYR A 107 -4.19 -15.19 -2.02
CA TYR A 107 -4.88 -14.00 -2.55
C TYR A 107 -5.61 -14.20 -3.88
N ALA A 108 -5.15 -15.12 -4.73
CA ALA A 108 -5.77 -15.42 -6.02
C ALA A 108 -6.77 -16.58 -5.93
N GLY A 109 -6.97 -17.17 -4.74
CA GLY A 109 -7.93 -18.23 -4.48
C GLY A 109 -9.38 -17.77 -4.72
N VAL A 110 -9.86 -18.05 -5.92
CA VAL A 110 -11.14 -18.77 -6.11
C VAL A 110 -11.05 -20.16 -5.50
#